data_AF-A0A9E5QNY4-F1
#
_entry.id   AF-A0A9E5QNY4-F1
#
_cell.length_a   1.000
_cell.length_b   1.000
_cell.length_c   1.000
_cell.angle_alpha   90.00
_cell.angle_beta   90.00
_cell.angle_gamma   90.00
#
_symmetry.space_group_name_H-M   'P 1'
#
loop_
_entity.id
_entity.type
_entity.pdbx_description
1 polymer ?
#
loop_
_entity_poly.entity_id
_entity_poly.type
_entity_poly.pdbx_seq_one_letter_code
_entity_poly.pdbx_strand_id
1 'polypeptide(L)'
;MRDRGSLILTGTADRDGERIDFELEIMSSVRYTCGDYVGDVRKGFLDAGGEADLEMTFHLDHLFGDASKPEADLLNQISLGFDPIANLAVDGVAQVTSDAIGAELGPEGFMAFLENVVAELGHVGEGHCRAEFI
;
A
#
# COMPACT_ATOMS: atom_id res chain seq x y z
N MET A 1 11.54 -22.57 -4.90
CA MET A 1 11.52 -21.10 -4.78
C MET A 1 10.05 -20.73 -4.65
N ARG A 2 9.65 -20.02 -3.59
CA ARG A 2 8.30 -19.44 -3.55
C ARG A 2 8.30 -18.29 -4.56
N ASP A 3 7.24 -18.19 -5.38
CA ASP A 3 6.96 -16.95 -6.09
C ASP A 3 6.81 -15.86 -5.02
N ARG A 4 7.68 -14.86 -5.07
CA ARG A 4 7.60 -13.70 -4.18
C ARG A 4 6.67 -12.67 -4.82
N GLY A 5 5.88 -12.01 -4.00
CA GLY A 5 5.05 -10.89 -4.37
C GLY A 5 5.86 -9.73 -4.94
N SER A 6 5.18 -8.86 -5.68
CA SER A 6 5.81 -7.72 -6.34
C SER A 6 6.18 -6.59 -5.36
N LEU A 7 5.52 -6.58 -4.20
CA LEU A 7 5.75 -5.64 -3.10
C LEU A 7 5.62 -6.39 -1.77
N ILE A 8 6.57 -6.15 -0.86
CA ILE A 8 6.54 -6.65 0.51
C ILE A 8 6.61 -5.45 1.44
N LEU A 9 5.60 -5.27 2.27
CA LEU A 9 5.53 -4.24 3.30
C LEU A 9 5.80 -4.89 4.64
N THR A 10 6.85 -4.44 5.34
CA THR A 10 7.18 -4.90 6.69
C THR A 10 7.09 -3.75 7.67
N GLY A 11 6.52 -4.01 8.85
CA GLY A 11 6.37 -2.97 9.86
C GLY A 11 5.76 -3.49 11.15
N THR A 12 5.46 -2.55 12.03
CA THR A 12 4.76 -2.81 13.28
C THR A 12 3.53 -1.91 13.33
N ALA A 13 2.35 -2.48 13.53
CA ALA A 13 1.11 -1.75 13.72
C ALA A 13 0.70 -1.78 15.20
N ASP A 14 0.09 -0.70 15.67
CA ASP A 14 -0.33 -0.51 17.06
C ASP A 14 -1.73 0.11 17.09
N ARG A 15 -2.65 -0.53 17.81
CA ARG A 15 -4.00 0.01 18.07
C ARG A 15 -4.45 -0.43 19.46
N ASP A 16 -4.91 0.52 20.27
CA ASP A 16 -5.50 0.25 21.60
C ASP A 16 -4.64 -0.64 22.53
N GLY A 17 -3.31 -0.58 22.40
CA GLY A 17 -2.36 -1.38 23.17
C GLY A 17 -2.11 -2.79 22.62
N GLU A 18 -2.79 -3.18 21.55
CA GLU A 18 -2.42 -4.33 20.73
C GLU A 18 -1.34 -3.92 19.74
N ARG A 19 -0.24 -4.67 19.71
CA ARG A 19 0.87 -4.47 18.79
C ARG A 19 1.10 -5.74 17.99
N ILE A 20 1.15 -5.60 16.68
CA ILE A 20 1.46 -6.68 15.74
C ILE A 20 2.66 -6.31 14.88
N ASP A 21 3.60 -7.23 14.72
CA ASP A 21 4.60 -7.16 13.67
C ASP A 21 4.01 -7.78 12.40
N PHE A 22 4.03 -7.06 11.29
CA PHE A 22 3.43 -7.52 10.05
C PHE A 22 4.44 -7.56 8.90
N GLU A 23 4.28 -8.59 8.07
CA GLU A 23 4.81 -8.70 6.71
C GLU A 23 3.61 -8.96 5.79
N LEU A 24 3.26 -7.97 4.97
CA LEU A 24 2.21 -8.05 3.97
C LEU A 24 2.86 -8.15 2.58
N GLU A 25 2.68 -9.30 1.94
CA GLU A 25 3.17 -9.57 0.59
C GLU A 25 2.04 -9.40 -0.44
N ILE A 26 2.17 -8.43 -1.33
CA ILE A 26 1.23 -8.20 -2.43
C ILE A 26 1.60 -9.11 -3.60
N MET A 27 0.77 -10.13 -3.83
CA MET A 27 1.02 -11.16 -4.83
C MET A 27 0.74 -10.67 -6.26
N SER A 28 -0.18 -9.72 -6.41
CA SER A 28 -0.49 -9.10 -7.70
C SER A 28 0.69 -8.25 -8.19
N SER A 29 0.97 -8.29 -9.49
CA SER A 29 1.91 -7.35 -10.10
C SER A 29 1.17 -6.08 -10.49
N VAL A 30 1.67 -4.93 -10.04
CA VAL A 30 1.10 -3.62 -10.33
C VAL A 30 2.16 -2.73 -10.96
N ARG A 31 1.81 -2.10 -12.09
CA ARG A 31 2.61 -1.05 -12.70
C ARG A 31 2.03 0.30 -12.33
N TYR A 32 2.82 1.14 -11.68
CA TYR A 32 2.50 2.55 -11.46
C TYR A 32 3.17 3.40 -12.55
N THR A 33 2.36 4.16 -13.28
CA THR A 33 2.82 5.17 -14.25
C THR A 33 2.54 6.54 -13.67
N CYS A 34 3.60 7.25 -13.29
CA CYS A 34 3.49 8.50 -12.57
C CYS A 34 3.83 9.71 -13.44
N GLY A 35 3.48 10.90 -12.94
CA GLY A 35 3.83 12.16 -13.59
C GLY A 35 5.31 12.51 -13.48
N ASP A 36 5.76 13.37 -14.38
CA ASP A 36 7.16 13.81 -14.47
C ASP A 36 7.60 14.76 -13.34
N TYR A 37 6.67 15.28 -12.54
CA TYR A 37 6.90 16.38 -11.59
C TYR A 37 6.59 15.96 -10.15
N VAL A 38 7.50 16.28 -9.22
CA VAL A 38 7.25 16.32 -7.77
C VAL A 38 7.05 17.79 -7.37
N GLY A 39 5.82 18.20 -7.12
CA GLY A 39 5.49 19.63 -6.98
C GLY A 39 5.81 20.38 -8.27
N ASP A 40 6.68 21.38 -8.19
CA ASP A 40 7.10 22.18 -9.36
C ASP A 40 8.40 21.66 -10.03
N VAL A 41 9.00 20.58 -9.51
CA VAL A 41 10.30 20.08 -9.99
C VAL A 41 10.12 18.83 -10.84
N ARG A 42 10.66 18.85 -12.06
CA ARG A 42 10.69 17.67 -12.93
C ARG A 42 11.81 16.72 -12.50
N LYS A 43 11.48 15.48 -12.18
CA LYS A 43 12.44 14.42 -11.79
C LYS A 43 12.37 13.24 -12.79
N GLY A 44 13.31 12.31 -12.73
CA GLY A 44 13.31 11.09 -13.55
C GLY A 44 13.82 11.24 -15.01
N PHE A 45 14.34 12.41 -15.41
CA PHE A 45 15.01 12.60 -16.70
C PHE A 45 16.51 12.37 -16.55
N LEU A 46 17.04 11.36 -17.23
CA LEU A 46 18.46 11.04 -17.25
C LEU A 46 19.09 11.47 -18.56
N ASP A 47 19.94 12.51 -18.50
CA ASP A 47 20.79 12.87 -19.63
C ASP A 47 21.87 11.80 -19.88
N ALA A 48 22.34 11.70 -21.13
CA ALA A 48 23.33 10.70 -21.51
C ALA A 48 24.63 10.85 -20.70
N GLY A 49 24.97 9.82 -19.90
CA GLY A 49 26.14 9.82 -19.02
C GLY A 49 25.96 10.61 -17.72
N GLY A 50 24.75 11.09 -17.43
CA GLY A 50 24.41 11.77 -16.17
C GLY A 50 23.92 10.81 -15.09
N GLU A 51 23.42 11.41 -14.02
CA GLU A 51 22.65 10.76 -12.95
C GLU A 51 21.31 11.50 -12.82
N ALA A 52 20.26 10.81 -12.40
CA ALA A 52 18.94 11.41 -12.21
C ALA A 52 18.28 10.85 -10.95
N ASP A 53 17.59 11.72 -10.24
CA ASP A 53 16.79 11.33 -9.10
C ASP A 53 15.42 10.85 -9.56
N LEU A 54 15.01 9.69 -9.06
CA LEU A 54 13.64 9.20 -9.12
C LEU A 54 13.09 9.18 -7.69
N GLU A 55 11.90 9.71 -7.49
CA GLU A 55 11.22 9.69 -6.20
C GLU A 55 9.87 8.99 -6.39
N MET A 56 9.58 8.03 -5.51
CA MET A 56 8.29 7.39 -5.39
C MET A 56 7.96 7.36 -3.91
N THR A 57 6.81 7.91 -3.54
CA THR A 57 6.33 7.91 -2.16
C THR A 57 5.22 6.88 -2.04
N PHE A 58 5.28 6.07 -0.99
CA PHE A 58 4.20 5.15 -0.63
C PHE A 58 3.42 5.74 0.54
N HIS A 59 2.15 6.01 0.29
CA HIS A 59 1.21 6.60 1.25
C HIS A 59 0.51 5.46 2.02
N LEU A 60 0.99 5.18 3.23
CA LEU A 60 0.49 4.07 4.07
C LEU A 60 -0.80 4.41 4.82
N ASP A 61 -1.22 5.68 4.78
CA ASP A 61 -2.56 6.12 5.18
C ASP A 61 -3.64 5.50 4.27
N HIS A 62 -3.33 5.13 3.02
CA HIS A 62 -4.23 4.28 2.23
C HIS A 62 -4.36 2.85 2.78
N LEU A 63 -3.33 2.35 3.47
CA LEU A 63 -3.37 1.02 4.08
C LEU A 63 -4.11 1.06 5.41
N PHE A 64 -3.79 1.99 6.31
CA PHE A 64 -4.31 1.99 7.69
C PHE A 64 -5.35 3.06 8.00
N GLY A 65 -5.55 4.01 7.10
CA GLY A 65 -6.30 5.24 7.38
C GLY A 65 -5.44 6.32 8.04
N ASP A 66 -6.08 7.44 8.36
CA ASP A 66 -5.49 8.60 9.01
C ASP A 66 -6.30 8.97 10.26
N ALA A 67 -5.66 8.77 11.42
CA ALA A 67 -6.25 9.03 12.73
C ALA A 67 -6.52 10.53 13.00
N SER A 68 -5.95 11.44 12.21
CA SER A 68 -6.22 12.88 12.32
C SER A 68 -7.55 13.28 11.68
N LYS A 69 -8.15 12.40 10.88
CA LYS A 69 -9.43 12.60 10.18
C LYS A 69 -10.59 11.91 10.90
N PRO A 70 -11.83 12.39 10.71
CA PRO A 70 -13.02 11.68 11.19
C PRO A 70 -13.11 10.26 10.62
N GLU A 71 -13.73 9.33 11.34
CA GLU A 71 -13.99 7.97 10.87
C GLU A 71 -14.80 7.94 9.56
N ALA A 72 -15.72 8.91 9.40
CA ALA A 72 -16.51 9.06 8.18
C ALA A 72 -15.77 9.72 7.01
N ASP A 73 -14.50 10.13 7.16
CA ASP A 73 -13.69 10.59 6.03
C ASP A 73 -13.52 9.45 5.02
N LEU A 74 -13.55 9.79 3.72
CA LEU A 74 -13.47 8.81 2.65
C LEU A 74 -12.23 7.94 2.79
N LEU A 75 -11.07 8.53 3.14
CA LEU A 75 -9.82 7.78 3.31
C LEU A 75 -9.96 6.68 4.36
N ASN A 76 -10.57 7.00 5.50
CA ASN A 76 -10.78 6.06 6.59
C ASN A 76 -11.80 4.98 6.23
N GLN A 77 -12.78 5.29 5.38
CA GLN A 77 -13.78 4.31 4.92
C GLN A 77 -13.25 3.34 3.87
N ILE A 78 -12.22 3.71 3.09
CA ILE A 78 -11.71 2.88 1.98
C ILE A 78 -10.35 2.23 2.26
N SER A 79 -9.69 2.60 3.36
CA SER A 79 -8.46 1.95 3.82
C SER A 79 -8.72 0.50 4.30
N LEU A 80 -7.67 -0.34 4.31
CA LEU A 80 -7.77 -1.69 4.87
C LEU A 80 -7.97 -1.66 6.39
N GLY A 81 -7.25 -0.76 7.07
CA GLY A 81 -7.26 -0.64 8.51
C GLY A 81 -6.42 -1.71 9.22
N PHE A 82 -6.51 -1.73 10.55
CA PHE A 82 -5.74 -2.62 11.42
C PHE A 82 -6.28 -4.05 11.47
N ASP A 83 -7.61 -4.18 11.59
CA ASP A 83 -8.26 -5.46 11.93
C ASP A 83 -8.01 -6.59 10.93
N PRO A 84 -8.07 -6.38 9.60
CA PRO A 84 -7.86 -7.49 8.66
C PRO A 84 -6.46 -8.11 8.74
N ILE A 85 -5.45 -7.34 9.13
CA ILE A 85 -4.08 -7.84 9.34
C ILE A 85 -3.99 -8.51 10.72
N ALA A 86 -4.53 -7.87 11.77
CA ALA A 86 -4.50 -8.37 13.14
C ALA A 86 -5.22 -9.73 13.30
N ASN A 87 -6.36 -9.92 12.63
CA ASN A 87 -7.13 -11.17 12.66
C ASN A 87 -6.34 -12.37 12.13
N LEU A 88 -5.33 -12.13 11.30
CA LEU A 88 -4.46 -13.16 10.71
C LEU A 88 -3.15 -13.33 11.50
N ALA A 89 -2.94 -12.57 12.57
CA ALA A 89 -1.73 -12.65 13.38
C ALA A 89 -1.73 -13.93 14.24
N VAL A 90 -0.56 -14.55 14.35
CA VAL A 90 -0.29 -15.66 15.28
C VAL A 90 0.85 -15.25 16.19
N ASP A 91 0.61 -15.30 17.50
CA ASP A 91 1.58 -14.90 18.54
C ASP A 91 2.15 -13.47 18.32
N GLY A 92 1.29 -12.53 17.89
CA GLY A 92 1.65 -11.13 17.65
C GLY A 92 2.37 -10.86 16.33
N VAL A 93 2.45 -11.86 15.43
CA VAL A 93 3.09 -11.73 14.12
C VAL A 93 2.11 -12.08 13.01
N ALA A 94 1.92 -11.18 12.04
CA ALA A 94 1.13 -11.42 10.83
C ALA A 94 2.07 -11.54 9.61
N GLN A 95 2.33 -12.76 9.14
CA GLN A 95 3.01 -13.00 7.86
C GLN A 95 1.98 -13.45 6.83
N VAL A 96 1.52 -12.50 6.03
CA VAL A 96 0.31 -12.68 5.20
C VAL A 96 0.52 -12.25 3.77
N THR A 97 -0.19 -12.90 2.86
CA THR A 97 -0.27 -12.48 1.45
C THR A 97 -1.55 -11.71 1.19
N SER A 98 -1.59 -10.94 0.10
CA SER A 98 -2.83 -10.31 -0.38
C SER A 98 -3.96 -11.32 -0.60
N ASP A 99 -3.64 -12.56 -0.96
CA ASP A 99 -4.65 -13.63 -1.09
C ASP A 99 -5.26 -14.04 0.25
N ALA A 100 -4.44 -14.09 1.32
CA ALA A 100 -4.92 -14.37 2.67
C ALA A 100 -5.81 -13.23 3.19
N ILE A 101 -5.43 -11.98 2.92
CA ILE A 101 -6.27 -10.80 3.16
C ILE A 101 -7.58 -10.90 2.37
N GLY A 102 -7.52 -11.30 1.10
CA GLY A 102 -8.72 -11.48 0.29
C GLY A 102 -9.66 -12.56 0.83
N ALA A 103 -9.11 -13.64 1.39
CA ALA A 103 -9.91 -14.68 2.05
C ALA A 103 -10.61 -14.16 3.32
N GLU A 104 -9.95 -13.30 4.10
CA GLU A 104 -10.51 -12.66 5.29
C GLU A 104 -11.62 -11.66 4.93
N LEU A 105 -11.41 -10.83 3.90
CA LEU A 105 -12.35 -9.79 3.48
C LEU A 105 -13.54 -10.31 2.66
N GLY A 106 -13.39 -11.48 2.03
CA GLY A 106 -14.30 -11.97 1.02
C GLY A 106 -14.19 -11.21 -0.32
N PRO A 107 -14.92 -11.63 -1.37
CA PRO A 107 -14.68 -11.17 -2.74
C PRO A 107 -14.84 -9.65 -2.95
N GLU A 108 -15.89 -9.05 -2.39
CA GLU A 108 -16.15 -7.61 -2.54
C GLU A 108 -15.10 -6.78 -1.79
N GLY A 109 -14.77 -7.17 -0.56
CA GLY A 109 -13.73 -6.48 0.22
C GLY A 109 -12.34 -6.65 -0.38
N PHE A 110 -12.03 -7.80 -0.98
CA PHE A 110 -10.76 -7.99 -1.67
C PHE A 110 -10.64 -7.10 -2.92
N MET A 111 -11.70 -6.98 -3.71
CA MET A 111 -11.72 -6.04 -4.84
C MET A 111 -11.52 -4.59 -4.36
N ALA A 112 -12.22 -4.19 -3.28
CA ALA A 112 -12.04 -2.87 -2.69
C ALA A 112 -10.61 -2.64 -2.16
N PHE A 113 -9.98 -3.65 -1.55
CA PHE A 113 -8.58 -3.58 -1.13
C PHE A 113 -7.63 -3.38 -2.31
N LEU A 114 -7.81 -4.14 -3.40
CA LEU A 114 -6.99 -3.97 -4.61
C LEU A 114 -7.18 -2.57 -5.22
N GLU A 115 -8.42 -2.10 -5.35
CA GLU A 115 -8.75 -0.85 -6.03
C GLU A 115 -8.42 0.40 -5.20
N ASN A 116 -8.69 0.40 -3.90
CA ASN A 116 -8.57 1.62 -3.07
C ASN A 116 -7.26 1.69 -2.28
N VAL A 117 -6.61 0.56 -2.06
CA VAL A 117 -5.35 0.49 -1.33
C VAL A 117 -4.23 0.22 -2.30
N VAL A 118 -4.19 -0.97 -2.91
CA VAL A 118 -3.04 -1.37 -3.72
C VAL A 118 -2.87 -0.45 -4.92
N ALA A 119 -3.92 -0.16 -5.69
CA ALA A 119 -3.81 0.72 -6.86
C ALA A 119 -3.46 2.18 -6.50
N GLU A 120 -3.78 2.62 -5.29
CA GLU A 120 -3.58 4.01 -4.84
C GLU A 120 -2.26 4.21 -4.07
N LEU A 121 -1.49 3.15 -3.81
CA LEU A 121 -0.22 3.26 -3.06
C LEU A 121 0.85 4.15 -3.73
N GLY A 122 0.87 4.20 -5.06
CA GLY A 122 1.96 4.83 -5.83
C GLY A 122 1.71 6.31 -6.06
N HIS A 123 2.60 7.16 -5.54
CA HIS A 123 2.52 8.62 -5.67
C HIS A 123 3.83 9.25 -6.20
N VAL A 124 3.69 10.43 -6.80
CA VAL A 124 4.79 11.39 -7.05
C VAL A 124 4.39 12.73 -6.41
N GLY A 125 5.09 13.12 -5.34
CA GLY A 125 4.56 14.13 -4.42
C GLY A 125 3.21 13.69 -3.85
N GLU A 126 2.20 14.56 -3.90
CA GLU A 126 0.80 14.25 -3.52
C GLU A 126 -0.07 13.77 -4.70
N GLY A 127 0.52 13.59 -5.89
CA GLY A 127 -0.20 13.17 -7.09
C GLY A 127 -0.24 11.65 -7.25
N HIS A 128 -1.44 11.09 -7.41
CA HIS A 128 -1.66 9.67 -7.68
C HIS A 128 -1.05 9.23 -9.02
N CYS A 129 -0.34 8.11 -9.01
CA CYS A 129 0.08 7.44 -10.22
C CYS A 129 -1.08 6.65 -10.84
N ARG A 130 -1.05 6.46 -12.15
CA ARG A 130 -1.96 5.53 -12.82
C ARG A 130 -1.50 4.10 -12.59
N ALA A 131 -2.29 3.30 -11.88
CA ALA A 131 -2.02 1.90 -11.66
C ALA A 131 -2.65 0.98 -12.74
N GLU A 132 -1.92 -0.08 -13.09
CA GLU A 132 -2.39 -1.18 -13.93
C GLU A 132 -1.96 -2.52 -13.31
N PHE A 133 -2.92 -3.40 -13.02
CA PHE A 133 -2.64 -4.79 -12.65
C PHE A 133 -2.21 -5.57 -13.90
N ILE A 134 -1.10 -6.32 -13.82
CA ILE A 134 -0.45 -7.00 -14.95
C ILE A 134 -0.12 -8.47 -14.71
#